data_AF-A0A949W8M7-F1
#
_entry.id   AF-A0A949W8M7-F1
#
_cell.length_a   1.000
_cell.length_b   1.000
_cell.length_c   1.000
_cell.angle_alpha   90.00
_cell.angle_beta   90.00
_cell.angle_gamma   90.00
#
_symmetry.space_group_name_H-M   'P 1'
#
loop_
_entity.id
_entity.type
_entity.pdbx_description
1 polymer ?
#
loop_
_entity_poly.entity_id
_entity_poly.type
_entity_poly.pdbx_seq_one_letter_code
_entity_poly.pdbx_strand_id
1 'polypeptide(L)'
;MLTHDIEPVIDTTKVLRKSFRQFSTAHFLKNKNGILGEREIRADNMLSYTQICHKVLASPRPQIIKLIYLRRYFEIIDDSGDAYEVLSNLLHRRLIPEDHRLPPQDEASVTLDNEAFQSGIEEIKKMINIPDFNYELEVLKLRDETVLRVLYENAQNGYEKLMIFRLIDEKHKNSVIRKYINETYHIENDFICQLDPSEFDPIPQYVIDECDKVVAEVGAN
;
A
#
# COMPACT_ATOMS: atom_id res chain seq x y z
N MET A 1 -16.77 1.36 24.47
CA MET A 1 -17.30 0.99 23.14
C MET A 1 -16.22 0.18 22.44
N LEU A 2 -16.56 -0.98 21.87
CA LEU A 2 -15.65 -1.74 21.01
C LEU A 2 -16.15 -1.56 19.57
N THR A 3 -15.29 -1.10 18.68
CA THR A 3 -15.64 -0.87 17.27
C THR A 3 -14.45 -1.20 16.36
N HIS A 4 -14.74 -1.53 15.11
CA HIS A 4 -13.77 -1.67 14.03
C HIS A 4 -13.62 -0.36 13.23
N ASP A 5 -14.57 0.58 13.39
CA ASP A 5 -14.58 1.86 12.70
C ASP A 5 -13.60 2.83 13.37
N ILE A 6 -12.75 3.46 12.57
CA ILE A 6 -11.78 4.44 13.07
C ILE A 6 -12.41 5.83 13.28
N GLU A 7 -13.53 6.15 12.63
CA GLU A 7 -14.17 7.48 12.70
C GLU A 7 -14.49 7.94 14.12
N PRO A 8 -15.13 7.13 15.00
CA PRO A 8 -15.40 7.57 16.36
C PRO A 8 -14.11 7.84 17.14
N VAL A 9 -13.03 7.15 16.79
CA VAL A 9 -11.71 7.36 17.38
C VAL A 9 -11.12 8.68 16.87
N ILE A 10 -11.19 8.96 15.57
CA ILE A 10 -10.73 10.23 14.99
C ILE A 10 -11.48 11.42 15.63
N ASP A 11 -12.79 11.31 15.75
CA ASP A 11 -13.62 12.37 16.33
C ASP A 11 -13.26 12.66 17.78
N THR A 12 -13.18 11.61 18.61
CA THR A 12 -12.94 11.78 20.05
C THR A 12 -11.49 12.12 20.38
N THR A 13 -10.52 11.59 19.62
CA THR A 13 -9.09 11.76 19.92
C THR A 13 -8.43 12.94 19.19
N LYS A 14 -8.92 13.31 18.00
CA LYS A 14 -8.31 14.36 17.15
C LYS A 14 -9.22 15.56 16.96
N VAL A 15 -10.42 15.40 16.41
CA VAL A 15 -11.29 16.52 15.97
C VAL A 15 -11.91 17.25 17.17
N LEU A 16 -12.62 16.52 18.03
CA LEU A 16 -13.31 17.02 19.22
C LEU A 16 -12.52 16.76 20.50
N ARG A 17 -11.19 16.63 20.38
CA ARG A 17 -10.28 16.31 21.48
C ARG A 17 -10.50 17.21 22.70
N LYS A 18 -10.70 18.52 22.50
CA LYS A 18 -10.91 19.46 23.62
C LYS A 18 -12.17 19.14 24.43
N SER A 19 -13.20 18.62 23.77
CA SER A 19 -14.48 18.26 24.40
C SER A 19 -14.42 16.88 25.07
N PHE A 20 -13.65 15.94 24.53
CA PHE A 20 -13.69 14.53 24.95
C PHE A 20 -12.44 14.01 25.68
N ARG A 21 -11.33 14.75 25.74
CA ARG A 21 -10.06 14.28 26.33
C ARG A 21 -10.16 13.82 27.78
N GLN A 22 -11.09 14.37 28.55
CA GLN A 22 -11.31 13.99 29.96
C GLN A 22 -12.34 12.85 30.14
N PHE A 23 -13.05 12.48 29.07
CA PHE A 23 -14.14 11.51 29.11
C PHE A 23 -13.86 10.24 28.30
N SER A 24 -12.83 10.25 27.46
CA SER A 24 -12.51 9.14 26.56
C SER A 24 -11.01 8.92 26.43
N THR A 25 -10.64 7.64 26.38
CA THR A 25 -9.33 7.16 25.97
C THR A 25 -9.56 6.12 24.88
N ALA A 26 -8.69 6.09 23.88
CA ALA A 26 -8.78 5.13 22.79
C ALA A 26 -7.58 4.19 22.82
N HIS A 27 -7.84 2.91 22.55
CA HIS A 27 -6.81 1.90 22.45
C HIS A 27 -7.08 1.02 21.23
N PHE A 28 -6.01 0.67 20.53
CA PHE A 28 -6.01 -0.30 19.45
C PHE A 28 -5.80 -1.70 20.05
N LEU A 29 -6.68 -2.62 19.72
CA LEU A 29 -6.59 -4.02 20.14
C LEU A 29 -6.10 -4.88 18.98
N LYS A 30 -5.11 -5.73 19.27
CA LYS A 30 -4.54 -6.65 18.29
C LYS A 30 -4.43 -8.03 18.87
N ASN A 31 -4.83 -9.05 18.10
CA ASN A 31 -4.54 -10.44 18.44
C ASN A 31 -3.45 -10.97 17.49
N LYS A 32 -2.33 -11.41 18.06
CA LYS A 32 -1.26 -12.11 17.33
C LYS A 32 -1.00 -13.45 18.00
N ASN A 33 -1.16 -14.55 17.26
CA ASN A 33 -0.93 -15.92 17.77
C ASN A 33 -1.70 -16.23 19.07
N GLY A 34 -2.94 -15.75 19.19
CA GLY A 34 -3.77 -15.93 20.39
C GLY A 34 -3.44 -14.98 21.54
N ILE A 35 -2.44 -14.11 21.39
CA ILE A 35 -2.04 -13.13 22.40
C ILE A 35 -2.70 -11.79 22.06
N LEU A 36 -3.59 -11.34 22.95
CA LEU A 36 -4.21 -10.02 22.87
C LEU A 36 -3.23 -8.95 23.40
N GLY A 37 -2.90 -8.00 22.54
CA GLY A 37 -2.17 -6.79 22.87
C GLY A 37 -3.06 -5.56 22.76
N GLU A 38 -2.72 -4.54 23.54
CA GLU A 38 -3.40 -3.26 23.56
C GLU A 38 -2.35 -2.14 23.40
N ARG A 39 -2.67 -1.14 22.59
CA ARG A 39 -1.83 0.05 22.41
C ARG A 39 -2.68 1.31 22.43
N GLU A 40 -2.33 2.26 23.29
CA GLU A 40 -3.01 3.56 23.36
C GLU A 40 -2.92 4.30 22.02
N ILE A 41 -4.04 4.91 21.61
CA ILE A 41 -4.13 5.77 20.43
C ILE A 41 -4.17 7.22 20.90
N ARG A 42 -3.18 8.00 20.46
CA ARG A 42 -3.06 9.44 20.72
C ARG A 42 -3.32 10.23 19.44
N ALA A 43 -3.58 11.53 19.60
CA ALA A 43 -3.92 12.41 18.48
C ALA A 43 -2.83 12.51 17.41
N ASP A 44 -1.56 12.36 17.80
CA ASP A 44 -0.37 12.32 16.95
C ASP A 44 -0.18 10.98 16.23
N ASN A 45 -0.88 9.92 16.64
CA ASN A 45 -0.91 8.66 15.89
C ASN A 45 -1.86 8.70 14.67
N MET A 46 -2.76 9.70 14.62
CA MET A 46 -3.70 9.88 13.52
C MET A 46 -3.06 10.70 12.40
N LEU A 47 -2.64 10.05 11.33
CA LEU A 47 -1.88 10.64 10.24
C LEU A 47 -2.67 10.58 8.93
N SER A 48 -2.50 11.55 8.05
CA SER A 48 -2.97 11.39 6.68
C SER A 48 -2.15 10.34 5.95
N TYR A 49 -2.71 9.74 4.89
CA TYR A 49 -1.93 8.85 4.04
C TYR A 49 -0.68 9.55 3.48
N THR A 50 -0.78 10.83 3.11
CA THR A 50 0.36 11.62 2.63
C THR A 50 1.50 11.68 3.65
N GLN A 51 1.20 11.86 4.93
CA GLN A 51 2.19 11.83 6.00
C GLN A 51 2.84 10.45 6.14
N ILE A 52 2.05 9.37 6.07
CA ILE A 52 2.54 7.99 6.13
C ILE A 52 3.43 7.68 4.91
N CYS A 53 2.99 8.06 3.71
CA CYS A 53 3.76 7.89 2.48
C CYS A 53 5.13 8.58 2.61
N HIS A 54 5.18 9.85 3.00
CA HIS A 54 6.45 10.55 3.18
C HIS A 54 7.36 9.88 4.23
N LYS A 55 6.82 9.37 5.34
CA LYS A 55 7.60 8.58 6.30
C LYS A 55 8.20 7.33 5.64
N VAL A 56 7.43 6.60 4.85
CA VAL A 56 7.89 5.41 4.14
C VAL A 56 8.95 5.75 3.09
N LEU A 57 8.74 6.80 2.30
CA LEU A 57 9.71 7.24 1.29
C LEU A 57 11.06 7.64 1.91
N ALA A 58 11.05 8.26 3.10
CA ALA A 58 12.24 8.65 3.84
C ALA A 58 12.91 7.49 4.62
N SER A 59 12.24 6.33 4.74
CA SER A 59 12.73 5.18 5.50
C SER A 59 13.68 4.29 4.68
N PRO A 60 14.40 3.34 5.31
CA PRO A 60 15.20 2.34 4.60
C PRO A 60 14.36 1.19 4.01
N ARG A 61 13.04 1.37 3.83
CA ARG A 61 12.18 0.36 3.23
C ARG A 61 12.63 0.01 1.80
N PRO A 62 12.41 -1.22 1.33
CA PRO A 62 12.73 -1.61 -0.04
C PRO A 62 12.09 -0.68 -1.08
N GLN A 63 12.77 -0.49 -2.20
CA GLN A 63 12.31 0.43 -3.25
C GLN A 63 10.91 0.06 -3.76
N ILE A 64 10.62 -1.22 -4.00
CA ILE A 64 9.28 -1.69 -4.43
C ILE A 64 8.19 -1.24 -3.44
N ILE A 65 8.44 -1.33 -2.12
CA ILE A 65 7.48 -0.85 -1.11
C ILE A 65 7.24 0.65 -1.28
N LYS A 66 8.30 1.45 -1.45
CA LYS A 66 8.18 2.90 -1.68
C LYS A 66 7.35 3.20 -2.92
N LEU A 67 7.54 2.45 -4.01
CA LEU A 67 6.77 2.64 -5.26
C LEU A 67 5.28 2.30 -5.08
N ILE A 68 4.94 1.28 -4.28
CA ILE A 68 3.54 0.95 -3.97
C ILE A 68 2.89 2.10 -3.19
N TYR A 69 3.57 2.61 -2.15
CA TYR A 69 3.06 3.76 -1.38
C TYR A 69 2.93 5.02 -2.25
N LEU A 70 3.88 5.25 -3.15
CA LEU A 70 3.85 6.40 -4.05
C LEU A 70 2.70 6.28 -5.06
N ARG A 71 2.42 5.09 -5.60
CA ARG A 71 1.27 4.88 -6.49
C ARG A 71 -0.04 5.25 -5.80
N ARG A 72 -0.25 4.73 -4.59
CA ARG A 72 -1.46 5.02 -3.82
C ARG A 72 -1.54 6.47 -3.34
N TYR A 73 -0.39 7.14 -3.14
CA TYR A 73 -0.37 8.58 -2.89
C TYR A 73 -1.01 9.37 -4.04
N PHE A 74 -0.63 9.06 -5.29
CA PHE A 74 -1.20 9.70 -6.47
C PHE A 74 -2.70 9.38 -6.65
N GLU A 75 -3.13 8.14 -6.35
CA GLU A 75 -4.56 7.76 -6.30
C GLU A 75 -5.35 8.64 -5.33
N ILE A 76 -4.79 8.91 -4.14
CA ILE A 76 -5.45 9.66 -3.07
C ILE A 76 -5.57 11.16 -3.37
N ILE A 77 -4.61 11.73 -4.09
CA ILE A 77 -4.66 13.14 -4.49
C ILE A 77 -5.37 13.34 -5.84
N ASP A 78 -5.93 12.27 -6.42
CA ASP A 78 -6.60 12.24 -7.72
C ASP A 78 -5.72 12.78 -8.86
N ASP A 79 -4.43 12.44 -8.82
CA ASP A 79 -3.45 12.84 -9.82
C ASP A 79 -3.07 11.63 -10.69
N SER A 80 -3.64 11.59 -11.89
CA SER A 80 -3.36 10.58 -12.91
C SER A 80 -2.33 11.06 -13.96
N GLY A 81 -1.38 11.89 -13.54
CA GLY A 81 -0.30 12.41 -14.38
C GLY A 81 0.76 11.36 -14.78
N ASP A 82 1.89 11.85 -15.29
CA ASP A 82 2.94 11.00 -15.87
C ASP A 82 3.55 10.02 -14.85
N ALA A 83 3.86 10.49 -13.63
CA ALA A 83 4.39 9.64 -12.57
C ALA A 83 3.42 8.52 -12.17
N TYR A 84 2.12 8.84 -12.11
CA TYR A 84 1.08 7.86 -11.85
C TYR A 84 1.03 6.79 -12.95
N GLU A 85 1.05 7.19 -14.22
CA GLU A 85 1.07 6.24 -15.34
C GLU A 85 2.31 5.34 -15.31
N VAL A 86 3.50 5.91 -15.06
CA VAL A 86 4.73 5.12 -14.94
C VAL A 86 4.63 4.11 -13.78
N LEU A 87 4.19 4.53 -12.60
CA LEU A 87 4.01 3.63 -11.46
C LEU A 87 2.94 2.57 -11.73
N SER A 88 1.88 2.93 -12.45
CA SER A 88 0.83 2.01 -12.85
C SER A 88 1.35 0.91 -13.74
N ASN A 89 2.07 1.27 -14.79
CA ASN A 89 2.69 0.31 -15.69
C ASN A 89 3.73 -0.57 -14.99
N LEU A 90 4.52 0.02 -14.09
CA LEU A 90 5.53 -0.70 -13.31
C LEU A 90 4.89 -1.79 -12.45
N LEU A 91 3.86 -1.44 -11.67
CA LEU A 91 3.20 -2.38 -10.75
C LEU A 91 2.36 -3.44 -11.48
N HIS A 92 1.91 -3.16 -12.71
CA HIS A 92 1.35 -4.16 -13.64
C HIS A 92 2.42 -4.90 -14.46
N ARG A 93 3.71 -4.71 -14.16
CA ARG A 93 4.85 -5.42 -14.73
C ARG A 93 5.00 -5.23 -16.24
N ARG A 94 4.59 -4.10 -16.80
CA ARG A 94 4.66 -3.84 -18.24
C ARG A 94 6.06 -3.37 -18.64
N LEU A 95 6.74 -4.08 -19.53
CA LEU A 95 8.03 -3.63 -20.08
C LEU A 95 7.85 -2.48 -21.07
N ILE A 96 6.72 -2.47 -21.79
CA ILE A 96 6.31 -1.38 -22.68
C ILE A 96 5.17 -0.66 -21.96
N PRO A 97 5.40 0.55 -21.41
CA PRO A 97 4.37 1.28 -20.69
C PRO A 97 3.23 1.71 -21.63
N GLU A 98 1.99 1.56 -21.17
CA GLU A 98 0.77 1.96 -21.85
C GLU A 98 0.27 3.30 -21.26
N ASP A 99 -0.31 4.17 -22.08
CA ASP A 99 -0.98 5.40 -21.62
C ASP A 99 -2.49 5.14 -21.44
N HIS A 100 -2.94 5.02 -20.18
CA HIS A 100 -4.34 4.73 -19.87
C HIS A 100 -5.23 5.97 -19.89
N ARG A 101 -4.65 7.15 -20.08
CA ARG A 101 -5.38 8.42 -20.22
C ARG A 101 -5.96 8.57 -21.62
N LEU A 102 -5.46 7.78 -22.57
CA LEU A 102 -5.89 7.76 -23.96
C LEU A 102 -6.74 6.51 -24.24
N PRO A 103 -7.81 6.63 -25.04
CA PRO A 103 -8.58 5.47 -25.44
C PRO A 103 -7.74 4.53 -26.33
N PRO A 104 -8.01 3.22 -26.30
CA PRO A 104 -7.36 2.27 -27.20
C PRO A 104 -7.53 2.67 -28.67
N GLN A 105 -6.48 2.46 -29.47
CA GLN A 105 -6.50 2.65 -30.92
C GLN A 105 -6.49 1.27 -31.59
N ASP A 106 -7.46 1.01 -32.47
CA ASP A 106 -7.59 -0.27 -33.18
C ASP A 106 -7.54 -1.50 -32.25
N GLU A 107 -8.27 -1.43 -31.12
CA GLU A 107 -8.29 -2.46 -30.05
C GLU A 107 -6.97 -2.68 -29.30
N ALA A 108 -5.93 -1.88 -29.59
CA ALA A 108 -4.65 -1.90 -28.89
C ALA A 108 -4.50 -0.71 -27.93
N SER A 109 -3.85 -0.94 -26.78
CA SER A 109 -3.45 0.11 -25.85
C SER A 109 -2.45 1.07 -26.49
N VAL A 110 -2.59 2.36 -26.23
CA VAL A 110 -1.63 3.37 -26.68
C VAL A 110 -0.36 3.28 -25.84
N THR A 111 0.82 3.34 -26.45
CA THR A 111 2.10 3.37 -25.71
C THR A 111 2.30 4.75 -25.08
N LEU A 112 2.81 4.79 -23.84
CA LEU A 112 3.20 6.03 -23.18
C LEU A 112 4.35 6.68 -23.94
N ASP A 113 4.17 7.94 -24.32
CA ASP A 113 5.19 8.66 -25.07
C ASP A 113 6.46 8.87 -24.22
N ASN A 114 7.61 9.02 -24.89
CA ASN A 114 8.88 9.11 -24.20
C ASN A 114 9.01 10.38 -23.35
N GLU A 115 8.38 11.49 -23.73
CA GLU A 115 8.45 12.74 -22.94
C GLU A 115 7.70 12.57 -21.62
N ALA A 116 6.47 12.06 -21.66
CA ALA A 116 5.68 11.70 -20.49
C ALA A 116 6.39 10.64 -19.64
N PHE A 117 6.95 9.60 -20.27
CA PHE A 117 7.70 8.58 -19.55
C PHE A 117 8.89 9.18 -18.79
N GLN A 118 9.74 10.00 -19.43
CA GLN A 118 10.87 10.63 -18.74
C GLN A 118 10.41 11.62 -17.65
N SER A 119 9.36 12.39 -17.91
CA SER A 119 8.74 13.30 -16.95
C SER A 119 8.33 12.54 -15.67
N GLY A 120 7.60 11.43 -15.82
CA GLY A 120 7.18 10.58 -14.71
C GLY A 120 8.35 9.93 -13.97
N ILE A 121 9.38 9.48 -14.69
CA ILE A 121 10.61 8.92 -14.10
C ILE A 121 11.33 9.95 -13.22
N GLU A 122 11.49 11.18 -13.69
CA GLU A 122 12.17 12.24 -12.95
C GLU A 122 11.38 12.67 -11.71
N GLU A 123 10.06 12.74 -11.81
CA GLU A 123 9.20 12.98 -10.65
C GLU A 123 9.31 11.87 -9.61
N ILE A 124 9.26 10.60 -10.03
CA ILE A 124 9.43 9.44 -9.12
C ILE A 124 10.79 9.51 -8.42
N LYS A 125 11.89 9.71 -9.16
CA LYS A 125 13.25 9.83 -8.60
C LYS A 125 13.32 10.90 -7.52
N LYS A 126 12.74 12.07 -7.79
CA LYS A 126 12.67 13.20 -6.86
C LYS A 126 11.89 12.84 -5.60
N MET A 127 10.75 12.17 -5.74
CA MET A 127 9.88 11.79 -4.63
C MET A 127 10.50 10.70 -3.73
N ILE A 128 11.14 9.69 -4.32
CA ILE A 128 11.74 8.58 -3.55
C ILE A 128 13.18 8.86 -3.10
N ASN A 129 13.77 9.97 -3.56
CA ASN A 129 15.16 10.39 -3.34
C ASN A 129 16.18 9.29 -3.72
N ILE A 130 15.96 8.63 -4.87
CA ILE A 130 16.84 7.61 -5.44
C ILE A 130 17.12 8.00 -6.89
N PRO A 131 18.27 8.62 -7.19
CA PRO A 131 18.58 9.10 -8.54
C PRO A 131 18.76 7.96 -9.55
N ASP A 132 19.19 6.79 -9.09
CA ASP A 132 19.47 5.61 -9.93
C ASP A 132 18.23 4.74 -10.16
N PHE A 133 17.02 5.28 -9.98
CA PHE A 133 15.78 4.57 -10.30
C PHE A 133 15.77 4.13 -11.76
N ASN A 134 15.62 2.82 -11.98
CA ASN A 134 15.56 2.22 -13.31
C ASN A 134 14.28 1.40 -13.45
N TYR A 135 13.37 1.88 -14.29
CA TYR A 135 12.08 1.26 -14.54
C TYR A 135 12.18 -0.21 -14.97
N GLU A 136 13.01 -0.50 -15.96
CA GLU A 136 13.13 -1.85 -16.54
C GLU A 136 13.65 -2.85 -15.50
N LEU A 137 14.68 -2.47 -14.73
CA LEU A 137 15.21 -3.32 -13.66
C LEU A 137 14.16 -3.60 -12.58
N GLU A 138 13.35 -2.62 -12.20
CA GLU A 138 12.26 -2.84 -11.23
C GLU A 138 11.15 -3.72 -11.79
N VAL A 139 10.79 -3.56 -13.07
CA VAL A 139 9.82 -4.45 -13.73
C VAL A 139 10.34 -5.88 -13.78
N LEU A 140 11.63 -6.10 -14.07
CA LEU A 140 12.24 -7.43 -14.05
C LEU A 140 12.22 -8.04 -12.63
N LYS A 141 12.51 -7.26 -11.59
CA LYS A 141 12.36 -7.70 -10.19
C LYS A 141 10.92 -8.10 -9.86
N LEU A 142 9.95 -7.33 -10.33
CA LEU A 142 8.52 -7.61 -10.10
C LEU A 142 8.00 -8.82 -10.88
N ARG A 143 8.71 -9.26 -11.92
CA ARG A 143 8.42 -10.50 -12.66
C ARG A 143 9.10 -11.72 -12.07
N ASP A 144 10.05 -11.54 -11.16
CA ASP A 144 10.75 -12.63 -10.48
C ASP A 144 10.00 -13.01 -9.18
N GLU A 145 9.39 -14.19 -9.20
CA GLU A 145 8.63 -14.74 -8.07
C GLU A 145 9.51 -14.96 -6.83
N THR A 146 10.80 -15.26 -7.01
CA THR A 146 11.74 -15.44 -5.90
C THR A 146 12.01 -14.11 -5.21
N VAL A 147 12.22 -13.05 -5.99
CA VAL A 147 12.40 -11.69 -5.46
C VAL A 147 11.15 -11.24 -4.69
N LEU A 148 9.96 -11.47 -5.25
CA LEU A 148 8.70 -11.12 -4.57
C LEU A 148 8.48 -11.91 -3.29
N ARG A 149 8.81 -13.21 -3.27
CA ARG A 149 8.73 -14.02 -2.04
C ARG A 149 9.67 -13.49 -0.97
N VAL A 150 10.94 -13.25 -1.32
CA VAL A 150 11.92 -12.69 -0.38
C VAL A 150 11.43 -11.33 0.15
N LEU A 151 10.88 -10.49 -0.72
CA LEU A 151 10.30 -9.21 -0.30
C LEU A 151 9.13 -9.40 0.67
N TYR A 152 8.24 -10.35 0.41
CA TYR A 152 7.09 -10.69 1.25
C TYR A 152 7.51 -11.21 2.64
N GLU A 153 8.47 -12.13 2.68
CA GLU A 153 9.00 -12.71 3.92
C GLU A 153 9.70 -11.68 4.80
N ASN A 154 10.34 -10.68 4.19
CA ASN A 154 11.05 -9.59 4.88
C ASN A 154 10.19 -8.34 5.14
N ALA A 155 8.90 -8.37 4.81
CA ALA A 155 7.97 -7.27 5.07
C ALA A 155 7.84 -7.01 6.58
N GLN A 156 7.78 -5.74 6.99
CA GLN A 156 7.85 -5.37 8.40
C GLN A 156 6.52 -5.49 9.14
N ASN A 157 5.40 -5.48 8.41
CA ASN A 157 4.06 -5.56 8.98
C ASN A 157 3.08 -6.25 8.01
N GLY A 158 1.89 -6.56 8.49
CA GLY A 158 0.87 -7.26 7.72
C GLY A 158 0.34 -6.45 6.54
N TYR A 159 0.31 -5.11 6.64
CA TYR A 159 -0.12 -4.26 5.54
C TYR A 159 0.85 -4.35 4.35
N GLU A 160 2.17 -4.33 4.61
CA GLU A 160 3.18 -4.55 3.57
C GLU A 160 3.11 -5.94 2.96
N LYS A 161 2.94 -6.97 3.81
CA LYS A 161 2.69 -8.34 3.34
C LYS A 161 1.53 -8.37 2.36
N LEU A 162 0.39 -7.75 2.70
CA LEU A 162 -0.78 -7.72 1.81
C LEU A 162 -0.50 -6.98 0.50
N MET A 163 0.20 -5.86 0.54
CA MET A 163 0.56 -5.12 -0.68
C MET A 163 1.44 -5.94 -1.61
N ILE A 164 2.45 -6.64 -1.07
CA ILE A 164 3.33 -7.51 -1.87
C ILE A 164 2.57 -8.75 -2.34
N PHE A 165 1.73 -9.33 -1.50
CA PHE A 165 0.92 -10.50 -1.82
C PHE A 165 0.03 -10.25 -3.05
N ARG A 166 -0.55 -9.06 -3.17
CA ARG A 166 -1.35 -8.68 -4.34
C ARG A 166 -0.54 -8.73 -5.64
N LEU A 167 0.75 -8.41 -5.58
CA LEU A 167 1.63 -8.57 -6.73
C LEU A 167 1.79 -10.06 -7.05
N ILE A 168 1.99 -10.91 -6.04
CA ILE A 168 2.19 -12.37 -6.23
C ILE A 168 0.93 -13.05 -6.81
N ASP A 169 -0.24 -12.84 -6.22
CA ASP A 169 -1.48 -13.52 -6.61
C ASP A 169 -2.67 -12.56 -6.71
N GLU A 170 -2.80 -11.91 -7.87
CA GLU A 170 -3.89 -10.98 -8.16
C GLU A 170 -5.27 -11.68 -8.27
N LYS A 171 -5.29 -13.00 -8.55
CA LYS A 171 -6.50 -13.78 -8.83
C LYS A 171 -6.76 -14.86 -7.79
N HIS A 172 -6.48 -14.53 -6.53
CA HIS A 172 -6.58 -15.47 -5.44
C HIS A 172 -7.96 -16.17 -5.37
N LYS A 173 -7.93 -17.50 -5.19
CA LYS A 173 -9.13 -18.35 -5.25
C LYS A 173 -10.05 -18.18 -4.05
N ASN A 174 -9.51 -17.83 -2.87
CA ASN A 174 -10.32 -17.62 -1.67
C ASN A 174 -11.07 -16.28 -1.78
N SER A 175 -12.39 -16.36 -1.95
CA SER A 175 -13.24 -15.18 -2.13
C SER A 175 -13.26 -14.26 -0.92
N VAL A 176 -13.05 -14.78 0.30
CA VAL A 176 -13.02 -13.99 1.54
C VAL A 176 -11.73 -13.17 1.63
N ILE A 177 -10.59 -13.80 1.37
CA ILE A 177 -9.28 -13.12 1.38
C ILE A 177 -9.20 -12.13 0.23
N ARG A 178 -9.66 -12.50 -0.96
CA ARG A 178 -9.74 -11.60 -2.10
C ARG A 178 -10.63 -10.39 -1.81
N LYS A 179 -11.78 -10.60 -1.18
CA LYS A 179 -12.67 -9.52 -0.74
C LYS A 179 -11.96 -8.60 0.26
N TYR A 180 -11.29 -9.15 1.26
CA TYR A 180 -10.56 -8.37 2.26
C TYR A 180 -9.43 -7.53 1.63
N ILE A 181 -8.65 -8.13 0.72
CA ILE A 181 -7.58 -7.43 -0.01
C ILE A 181 -8.16 -6.28 -0.84
N ASN A 182 -9.25 -6.52 -1.56
CA ASN A 182 -9.92 -5.49 -2.35
C ASN A 182 -10.45 -4.36 -1.45
N GLU A 183 -11.18 -4.69 -0.38
CA GLU A 183 -11.74 -3.72 0.58
C GLU A 183 -10.67 -2.89 1.29
N THR A 184 -9.54 -3.49 1.68
CA THR A 184 -8.41 -2.78 2.31
C THR A 184 -7.72 -1.80 1.33
N TYR A 185 -7.88 -2.02 0.03
CA TYR A 185 -7.27 -1.19 -1.01
C TYR A 185 -8.22 -0.16 -1.63
N HIS A 186 -9.54 -0.28 -1.43
CA HIS A 186 -10.47 0.72 -1.93
C HIS A 186 -10.26 2.07 -1.21
N ILE A 187 -9.96 3.11 -2.00
CA ILE A 187 -9.81 4.50 -1.56
C ILE A 187 -11.04 5.02 -0.82
N GLU A 188 -12.22 4.42 -1.04
CA GLU A 188 -13.46 4.75 -0.32
C GLU A 188 -13.36 4.45 1.18
N ASN A 189 -12.45 3.57 1.60
CA ASN A 189 -12.12 3.30 3.00
C ASN A 189 -10.94 4.14 3.51
N ASP A 190 -10.33 4.97 2.67
CA ASP A 190 -9.25 5.87 3.06
C ASP A 190 -9.84 7.14 3.70
N PHE A 191 -9.91 7.09 5.02
CA PHE A 191 -10.22 8.27 5.82
C PHE A 191 -9.15 9.35 5.66
N ILE A 192 -9.55 10.61 5.82
CA ILE A 192 -8.63 11.78 5.86
C ILE A 192 -7.45 11.54 6.83
N CYS A 193 -7.68 10.77 7.90
CA CYS A 193 -6.66 10.34 8.84
C CYS A 193 -6.80 8.86 9.16
N GLN A 194 -5.68 8.16 9.30
CA GLN A 194 -5.59 6.76 9.69
C GLN A 194 -4.41 6.54 10.66
N LEU A 195 -4.35 5.34 11.26
CA LEU A 195 -3.21 4.92 12.06
C LEU A 195 -2.09 4.42 11.13
N ASP A 196 -0.84 4.70 11.48
CA ASP A 196 0.32 4.19 10.72
C ASP A 196 0.35 2.65 10.76
N PRO A 197 0.23 1.96 9.62
CA PRO A 197 0.27 0.49 9.59
C PRO A 197 1.58 -0.11 10.09
N SER A 198 2.68 0.66 10.06
CA SER A 198 3.95 0.23 10.63
C SER A 198 3.93 0.19 12.16
N GLU A 199 3.03 0.96 12.78
CA GLU A 199 2.94 1.06 14.24
C GLU A 199 1.79 0.21 14.82
N PHE A 200 0.64 0.19 14.14
CA PHE A 200 -0.57 -0.45 14.65
C PHE A 200 -0.88 -1.77 13.93
N ASP A 201 -0.40 -1.95 12.69
CA ASP A 201 -0.53 -3.18 11.88
C ASP A 201 -1.95 -3.78 11.96
N PRO A 202 -2.91 -3.15 11.26
CA PRO A 202 -4.34 -3.43 11.42
C PRO A 202 -4.79 -4.74 10.80
N ILE A 203 -3.90 -5.44 10.10
CA ILE A 203 -4.24 -6.65 9.36
C ILE A 203 -4.41 -7.83 10.33
N PRO A 204 -5.58 -8.49 10.34
CA PRO A 204 -5.82 -9.64 11.19
C PRO A 204 -4.85 -10.80 10.88
N GLN A 205 -4.44 -11.52 11.93
CA GLN A 205 -3.50 -12.64 11.78
C GLN A 205 -4.00 -13.71 10.79
N TYR A 206 -5.29 -14.05 10.82
CA TYR A 206 -5.85 -15.06 9.92
C TYR A 206 -5.70 -14.69 8.43
N VAL A 207 -5.69 -13.39 8.09
CA VAL A 207 -5.49 -12.93 6.71
C VAL A 207 -4.05 -13.20 6.30
N ILE A 208 -3.10 -12.88 7.18
CA ILE A 208 -1.68 -13.13 6.95
C ILE A 208 -1.40 -14.62 6.85
N ASP A 209 -2.00 -15.45 7.71
CA ASP A 209 -1.82 -16.90 7.68
C ASP A 209 -2.29 -17.52 6.34
N GLU A 210 -3.38 -17.02 5.76
CA GLU A 210 -3.85 -17.46 4.45
C GLU A 210 -2.90 -17.01 3.33
N CYS A 211 -2.41 -15.76 3.38
CA CYS A 211 -1.40 -15.31 2.42
C CYS A 211 -0.09 -16.11 2.53
N ASP A 212 0.37 -16.41 3.75
CA ASP A 212 1.60 -17.17 4.01
C ASP A 212 1.50 -18.58 3.39
N LYS A 213 0.34 -19.25 3.49
CA LYS A 213 0.11 -20.57 2.84
C LYS A 213 0.29 -20.52 1.33
N VAL A 214 -0.29 -19.51 0.69
CA VAL A 214 -0.26 -19.34 -0.78
C VAL A 214 1.16 -19.03 -1.25
N VAL A 215 1.86 -18.13 -0.56
CA VAL A 215 3.23 -17.77 -0.90
C VAL A 215 4.19 -18.97 -0.77
N ALA A 216 3.94 -19.85 0.20
CA ALA A 216 4.68 -21.11 0.35
C ALA A 216 4.44 -22.09 -0.82
N GLU A 217 3.21 -22.19 -1.33
CA GLU A 217 2.86 -23.06 -2.46
C GLU A 217 3.50 -22.62 -3.79
N VAL A 218 3.61 -21.31 -4.02
CA VAL A 218 4.29 -20.74 -5.21
C VAL A 218 5.79 -21.11 -5.23
N GLY A 219 6.36 -21.60 -4.13
CA GLY A 219 7.78 -21.96 -4.01
C GLY A 219 8.12 -23.42 -4.12
N ALA A 220 7.12 -24.28 -4.23
CA ALA A 220 7.30 -25.73 -4.22
C ALA A 220 7.49 -26.35 -5.62
N ASN A 221 7.58 -25.53 -6.68
CA ASN A 221 7.74 -25.97 -8.07
C ASN A 221 9.12 -25.63 -8.65
#